data_AF-A0A8B9EF14-F1
#
_entry.id   AF-A0A8B9EF14-F1
#
_cell.length_a   1.000
_cell.length_b   1.000
_cell.length_c   1.000
_cell.angle_alpha   90.00
_cell.angle_beta   90.00
_cell.angle_gamma   90.00
#
_symmetry.space_group_name_H-M   'P 1'
#
loop_
_entity.id
_entity.type
_entity.pdbx_description
1 polymer ?
#
loop_
_entity_poly.entity_id
_entity_poly.type
_entity_poly.pdbx_seq_one_letter_code
_entity_poly.pdbx_strand_id
1 'polypeptide(L)'
;MLGASFACFSSAHTNPPEGQGHVKRVRPLHSSRLGWGGPRLKACLQAGSQPDSSHGGLERSPCSCLAAMGCWPSSFCPAVGGKLTGCFSGKGKGAEPVNGVLSAPLSLVPAGLWSLEYKQELTTPLCIAASHGHAACLRHLLLRHADPDLAPGGRAPLHEACQGGHTDCVELLLEHKADPNLRSDEGLAPLHLCTTRNSLGCAKLLLRHGAAVDLPSEEAGETALHVAARHGLYDHAHLYLRHGARVDARSVREETAMGVLCGHAPDTTGGDNDDLLRLCRLLAAHGADLDARDEGHRSPLHKACRAANAALARFLLRRGADVNAIDYDGLSPLGCALQAAAFRRERRPHQAVQLLLNHGSQKIWPPAFAKVLKSCAAVPEIIEVLINSYSQIPVSEKWAEVVPEEVMQQHQLFYKSFFRLSGTVRCLQHLCRFAIRKKFGNKCHCLIPLLPVPKPLHDYLLLEPEGVVF
;
A
#
# COMPACT_ATOMS: atom_id res chain seq x y z
N MET A 1 -24.13 -51.10 2.41
CA MET A 1 -24.83 -51.38 3.68
C MET A 1 -23.79 -52.01 4.59
N LEU A 2 -22.95 -51.23 5.32
CA LEU A 2 -23.23 -50.61 6.63
C LEU A 2 -23.95 -51.60 7.57
N GLY A 3 -23.47 -51.97 8.75
CA GLY A 3 -22.41 -51.49 9.62
C GLY A 3 -22.80 -51.94 11.04
N ALA A 4 -21.88 -52.54 11.79
CA ALA A 4 -22.09 -53.01 13.17
C ALA A 4 -21.03 -52.31 14.04
N SER A 5 -21.43 -51.56 15.07
CA SER A 5 -21.53 -51.99 16.49
C SER A 5 -20.15 -52.03 17.18
N PHE A 6 -19.91 -51.62 18.43
CA PHE A 6 -20.69 -51.20 19.61
C PHE A 6 -19.64 -50.74 20.67
N ALA A 7 -19.98 -49.77 21.53
CA ALA A 7 -19.74 -49.71 23.01
C ALA A 7 -18.29 -49.94 23.59
N CYS A 8 -17.85 -49.59 24.81
CA CYS A 8 -18.45 -49.17 26.09
C CYS A 8 -17.33 -48.96 27.17
N PHE A 9 -17.70 -48.44 28.36
CA PHE A 9 -17.06 -48.47 29.72
C PHE A 9 -15.81 -47.59 30.03
N SER A 10 -15.81 -46.64 30.99
CA SER A 10 -15.94 -46.66 32.49
C SER A 10 -14.56 -46.77 33.20
N SER A 11 -14.05 -45.69 33.82
CA SER A 11 -13.97 -45.41 35.28
C SER A 11 -12.81 -46.07 36.04
N ALA A 12 -11.94 -45.26 36.67
CA ALA A 12 -11.54 -45.35 38.10
C ALA A 12 -10.26 -44.54 38.44
N HIS A 13 -10.40 -43.65 39.45
CA HIS A 13 -9.57 -43.37 40.64
C HIS A 13 -8.01 -43.48 40.59
N THR A 14 -7.19 -42.57 41.14
CA THR A 14 -7.07 -42.11 42.55
C THR A 14 -6.23 -40.83 42.72
N ASN A 15 -6.37 -40.18 43.88
CA ASN A 15 -5.94 -38.83 44.30
C ASN A 15 -4.60 -38.81 45.14
N PRO A 16 -4.13 -37.65 45.71
CA PRO A 16 -2.72 -37.20 45.91
C PRO A 16 -2.19 -37.42 47.38
N PRO A 17 -1.26 -36.66 48.07
CA PRO A 17 -1.08 -35.17 48.20
C PRO A 17 0.36 -34.57 48.41
N GLU A 18 0.39 -33.22 48.39
CA GLU A 18 1.19 -32.17 49.09
C GLU A 18 2.57 -32.38 49.80
N GLY A 19 3.39 -31.32 49.75
CA GLY A 19 4.49 -31.04 50.71
C GLY A 19 5.20 -29.69 50.50
N GLN A 20 5.11 -28.79 51.49
CA GLN A 20 5.64 -27.42 51.57
C GLN A 20 7.14 -27.33 51.90
N GLY A 21 7.78 -26.18 51.65
CA GLY A 21 9.07 -25.83 52.26
C GLY A 21 9.66 -24.45 51.87
N HIS A 22 9.51 -23.46 52.75
CA HIS A 22 10.25 -22.18 52.75
C HIS A 22 11.74 -22.38 53.09
N VAL A 23 12.62 -21.40 52.74
CA VAL A 23 13.55 -20.66 53.64
C VAL A 23 14.85 -20.13 52.96
N LYS A 24 15.02 -18.79 53.05
CA LYS A 24 16.21 -17.90 53.22
C LYS A 24 17.33 -17.70 52.15
N ARG A 25 17.54 -16.38 51.95
CA ARG A 25 18.72 -15.58 51.53
C ARG A 25 20.09 -16.16 51.91
N VAL A 26 21.10 -16.00 51.02
CA VAL A 26 22.45 -15.45 51.28
C VAL A 26 23.08 -14.95 49.96
N ARG A 27 23.47 -13.66 49.87
CA ARG A 27 24.67 -13.15 49.13
C ARG A 27 25.82 -13.09 50.18
N PRO A 28 27.14 -12.99 49.91
CA PRO A 28 27.77 -12.23 48.80
C PRO A 28 29.25 -12.63 48.41
N LEU A 29 29.93 -11.76 47.61
CA LEU A 29 31.40 -11.55 47.45
C LEU A 29 32.21 -12.71 46.80
N HIS A 30 33.25 -12.55 45.97
CA HIS A 30 34.25 -11.51 45.68
C HIS A 30 34.87 -11.78 44.27
N SER A 31 35.13 -10.76 43.43
CA SER A 31 36.47 -10.19 43.07
C SER A 31 37.48 -11.22 42.51
N SER A 32 38.10 -11.07 41.34
CA SER A 32 39.10 -10.03 40.95
C SER A 32 39.34 -10.11 39.42
N ARG A 33 39.30 -9.02 38.65
CA ARG A 33 40.34 -7.99 38.38
C ARG A 33 41.64 -8.54 37.75
N LEU A 34 41.96 -8.02 36.56
CA LEU A 34 43.21 -7.40 36.06
C LEU A 34 42.76 -6.65 34.77
N GLY A 35 42.80 -5.32 34.60
CA GLY A 35 43.88 -4.32 34.79
C GLY A 35 44.62 -4.18 33.45
N TRP A 36 44.91 -3.04 32.81
CA TRP A 36 45.00 -1.60 33.07
C TRP A 36 44.87 -0.90 31.68
N GLY A 37 44.71 0.41 31.49
CA GLY A 37 44.84 1.57 32.37
C GLY A 37 44.28 2.85 31.71
N GLY A 38 43.99 3.85 32.55
CA GLY A 38 43.67 5.22 32.12
C GLY A 38 44.95 6.05 31.89
N PRO A 39 45.02 7.34 32.30
CA PRO A 39 43.93 8.26 32.68
C PRO A 39 44.15 9.70 32.15
N ARG A 40 43.15 10.58 32.37
CA ARG A 40 43.20 12.02 32.80
C ARG A 40 41.89 12.68 32.34
N LEU A 41 41.14 13.50 33.09
CA LEU A 41 41.15 14.02 34.47
C LEU A 41 39.78 14.73 34.68
N LYS A 42 39.15 14.49 35.86
CA LYS A 42 38.27 15.33 36.73
C LYS A 42 37.50 16.53 36.11
N ALA A 43 36.24 16.82 36.45
CA ALA A 43 35.59 16.93 37.77
C ALA A 43 34.04 16.76 37.63
N CYS A 44 33.30 16.03 38.49
CA CYS A 44 32.76 16.39 39.83
C CYS A 44 32.01 17.74 39.86
N LEU A 45 30.81 17.93 40.43
CA LEU A 45 29.91 17.13 41.27
C LEU A 45 28.59 17.93 41.45
N GLN A 46 27.46 17.21 41.48
CA GLN A 46 26.22 17.36 42.28
C GLN A 46 25.70 18.71 42.81
N ALA A 47 24.35 18.81 42.75
CA ALA A 47 23.35 19.31 43.72
C ALA A 47 22.32 20.18 42.98
N GLY A 48 21.01 20.06 43.09
CA GLY A 48 20.13 19.55 44.14
C GLY A 48 19.07 20.64 44.43
N SER A 49 17.80 20.23 44.56
CA SER A 49 16.65 20.93 45.20
C SER A 49 15.99 22.16 44.55
N GLN A 50 14.66 22.08 44.37
CA GLN A 50 13.71 23.22 44.48
C GLN A 50 13.62 23.70 45.94
N PRO A 51 13.18 24.94 46.24
CA PRO A 51 11.77 25.16 46.63
C PRO A 51 11.19 26.57 46.32
N ASP A 52 10.01 26.84 46.91
CA ASP A 52 8.93 27.80 46.64
C ASP A 52 9.13 29.32 46.93
N SER A 53 8.25 30.11 46.27
CA SER A 53 7.44 31.26 46.76
C SER A 53 8.01 32.68 46.99
N SER A 54 7.29 33.63 46.38
CA SER A 54 6.79 34.94 46.88
C SER A 54 7.56 36.26 46.68
N HIS A 55 6.73 37.31 46.46
CA HIS A 55 6.97 38.76 46.24
C HIS A 55 7.43 39.17 44.83
N GLY A 56 6.85 40.16 44.14
CA GLY A 56 5.82 41.17 44.42
C GLY A 56 5.53 41.93 43.13
N GLY A 57 4.36 42.57 43.04
CA GLY A 57 3.69 42.94 41.80
C GLY A 57 4.35 43.98 40.89
N LEU A 58 3.86 44.00 39.64
CA LEU A 58 3.48 45.21 38.93
C LEU A 58 2.57 44.84 37.76
N GLU A 59 1.43 45.50 37.75
CA GLU A 59 0.39 45.49 36.73
C GLU A 59 0.96 45.66 35.32
N ARG A 60 0.38 44.91 34.36
CA ARG A 60 -0.01 45.44 33.03
C ARG A 60 -0.72 44.34 32.23
N SER A 61 -2.02 44.54 32.09
CA SER A 61 -2.76 44.14 30.89
C SER A 61 -2.03 44.58 29.61
N PRO A 62 -2.24 43.88 28.49
CA PRO A 62 -2.88 44.61 27.40
C PRO A 62 -3.98 43.80 26.72
N CYS A 63 -5.22 44.28 26.89
CA CYS A 63 -6.17 44.30 25.80
C CYS A 63 -5.65 45.30 24.76
N SER A 64 -5.28 44.83 23.55
CA SER A 64 -5.45 45.55 22.27
C SER A 64 -4.64 44.88 21.15
N CYS A 65 -5.15 43.78 20.59
CA CYS A 65 -4.78 43.36 19.24
C CYS A 65 -6.04 43.38 18.36
N LEU A 66 -6.57 44.59 18.18
CA LEU A 66 -7.56 44.96 17.18
C LEU A 66 -7.15 46.34 16.67
N ALA A 67 -6.10 46.37 15.83
CA ALA A 67 -5.77 47.45 14.89
C ALA A 67 -4.42 47.15 14.22
N ALA A 68 -4.42 46.34 13.16
CA ALA A 68 -3.38 46.38 12.13
C ALA A 68 -3.85 45.62 10.87
N MET A 69 -5.03 45.96 10.36
CA MET A 69 -5.20 46.02 8.90
C MET A 69 -4.60 47.36 8.48
N GLY A 70 -3.45 47.33 7.83
CA GLY A 70 -2.77 48.53 7.36
C GLY A 70 -1.31 48.31 7.05
N CYS A 71 -1.02 48.20 5.75
CA CYS A 71 0.25 48.54 5.10
C CYS A 71 1.56 48.12 5.78
N TRP A 72 2.18 47.05 5.27
CA TRP A 72 3.64 46.95 5.31
C TRP A 72 4.20 47.27 3.93
N PRO A 73 4.97 48.37 3.78
CA PRO A 73 5.71 48.64 2.56
C PRO A 73 6.96 47.75 2.47
N SER A 74 7.22 47.30 1.25
CA SER A 74 8.45 46.69 0.80
C SER A 74 9.67 47.57 1.07
N SER A 75 10.60 47.11 1.91
CA SER A 75 12.05 47.30 1.74
C SER A 75 12.80 46.70 2.93
N PHE A 76 13.42 45.53 2.74
CA PHE A 76 14.82 45.23 3.08
C PHE A 76 15.06 43.72 2.91
N CYS A 77 15.69 43.35 1.79
CA CYS A 77 16.51 42.14 1.74
C CYS A 77 17.76 42.38 2.60
N PRO A 78 18.33 41.32 3.19
CA PRO A 78 19.56 40.82 2.60
C PRO A 78 19.53 39.31 2.32
N ALA A 79 20.19 38.98 1.22
CA ALA A 79 20.48 37.65 0.73
C ALA A 79 21.26 36.79 1.73
N VAL A 80 21.10 35.46 1.70
CA VAL A 80 22.15 34.48 1.36
C VAL A 80 21.51 33.12 1.01
N GLY A 81 21.67 32.72 -0.26
CA GLY A 81 22.15 31.40 -0.70
C GLY A 81 21.40 30.11 -0.35
N GLY A 82 20.81 29.45 -1.36
CA GLY A 82 20.52 28.02 -1.29
C GLY A 82 19.71 27.48 -2.46
N LYS A 83 20.38 26.89 -3.45
CA LYS A 83 19.81 26.18 -4.61
C LYS A 83 18.87 25.04 -4.17
N LEU A 84 17.70 24.92 -4.81
CA LEU A 84 17.12 23.61 -5.18
C LEU A 84 16.41 23.73 -6.54
N THR A 85 17.05 23.09 -7.53
CA THR A 85 16.47 22.45 -8.72
C THR A 85 15.18 21.70 -8.36
N GLY A 86 14.12 21.56 -9.15
CA GLY A 86 13.93 21.56 -10.60
C GLY A 86 12.85 20.51 -10.92
N CYS A 87 11.98 20.82 -11.90
CA CYS A 87 11.15 19.91 -12.69
C CYS A 87 9.91 19.26 -12.04
N PHE A 88 8.72 19.61 -12.54
CA PHE A 88 7.90 18.64 -13.28
C PHE A 88 7.13 19.33 -14.42
N SER A 89 7.20 18.68 -15.58
CA SER A 89 6.65 19.05 -16.88
C SER A 89 5.39 18.25 -17.14
N GLY A 90 4.36 18.88 -17.70
CA GLY A 90 3.16 18.23 -18.20
C GLY A 90 2.52 19.07 -19.30
N LYS A 91 2.77 18.68 -20.55
CA LYS A 91 2.25 19.31 -21.78
C LYS A 91 0.88 18.75 -22.17
N GLY A 92 0.05 19.64 -22.74
CA GLY A 92 -0.89 19.35 -23.83
C GLY A 92 -2.38 19.51 -23.47
N LYS A 93 -3.29 20.01 -24.31
CA LYS A 93 -3.27 20.49 -25.70
C LYS A 93 -4.61 21.25 -25.93
N GLY A 94 -4.55 22.37 -26.68
CA GLY A 94 -5.49 22.77 -27.74
C GLY A 94 -6.96 23.12 -27.44
N ALA A 95 -7.31 24.40 -27.62
CA ALA A 95 -8.49 24.82 -28.37
C ALA A 95 -8.30 26.27 -28.87
N GLU A 96 -8.66 26.50 -30.13
CA GLU A 96 -8.39 27.67 -30.96
C GLU A 96 -9.39 28.86 -30.75
N PRO A 97 -9.10 30.04 -31.35
CA PRO A 97 -9.62 31.34 -30.91
C PRO A 97 -10.87 31.80 -31.68
N VAL A 98 -11.68 32.66 -31.05
CA VAL A 98 -12.69 33.45 -31.76
C VAL A 98 -12.24 34.92 -31.82
N ASN A 99 -11.85 35.34 -33.02
CA ASN A 99 -11.56 36.72 -33.37
C ASN A 99 -12.85 37.56 -33.37
N GLY A 100 -12.78 38.72 -32.73
CA GLY A 100 -13.77 39.79 -32.83
C GLY A 100 -13.07 41.13 -32.63
N VAL A 101 -12.58 41.69 -33.73
CA VAL A 101 -11.85 42.96 -33.85
C VAL A 101 -12.77 44.13 -33.47
N LEU A 102 -12.26 45.13 -32.73
CA LEU A 102 -12.43 46.56 -33.04
C LEU A 102 -11.56 47.48 -32.14
N SER A 103 -10.68 48.20 -32.83
CA SER A 103 -10.14 49.55 -32.55
C SER A 103 -9.38 49.82 -31.24
N ALA A 104 -8.08 50.05 -31.39
CA ALA A 104 -7.16 50.65 -30.42
C ALA A 104 -7.56 52.11 -30.02
N PRO A 105 -6.91 52.70 -29.01
CA PRO A 105 -5.64 53.35 -29.33
C PRO A 105 -4.49 52.96 -28.41
N LEU A 106 -3.31 52.97 -29.03
CA LEU A 106 -2.00 52.88 -28.41
C LEU A 106 -1.81 54.01 -27.38
N SER A 107 -1.79 53.65 -26.10
CA SER A 107 -1.12 54.44 -25.07
C SER A 107 0.04 53.61 -24.51
N LEU A 108 1.25 54.15 -24.64
CA LEU A 108 2.49 53.70 -24.02
C LEU A 108 2.24 53.04 -22.65
N VAL A 109 2.44 51.73 -22.56
CA VAL A 109 2.61 51.04 -21.27
C VAL A 109 4.11 50.99 -20.99
N PRO A 110 4.63 51.65 -19.95
CA PRO A 110 6.03 51.48 -19.56
C PRO A 110 6.25 50.05 -19.06
N ALA A 111 7.39 49.47 -19.44
CA ALA A 111 7.88 48.21 -18.89
C ALA A 111 7.85 48.26 -17.36
N GLY A 112 7.03 47.40 -16.73
CA GLY A 112 6.90 47.36 -15.27
C GLY A 112 5.58 46.82 -14.71
N LEU A 113 4.64 46.36 -15.55
CA LEU A 113 3.42 45.72 -15.05
C LEU A 113 3.71 44.25 -14.73
N TRP A 114 4.20 43.98 -13.52
CA TRP A 114 4.01 42.67 -12.91
C TRP A 114 2.51 42.59 -12.59
N SER A 115 1.72 41.96 -13.44
CA SER A 115 0.42 41.44 -13.01
C SER A 115 0.72 40.34 -11.99
N LEU A 116 0.90 40.73 -10.73
CA LEU A 116 0.70 39.86 -9.58
C LEU A 116 -0.79 39.51 -9.60
N GLU A 117 -1.17 38.55 -10.44
CA GLU A 117 -2.40 37.78 -10.20
C GLU A 117 -2.16 37.07 -8.87
N TYR A 118 -2.49 37.75 -7.77
CA TYR A 118 -2.70 37.08 -6.50
C TYR A 118 -3.83 36.09 -6.75
N LYS A 119 -3.48 34.82 -6.92
CA LYS A 119 -4.44 33.75 -6.66
C LYS A 119 -4.83 33.92 -5.20
N GLN A 120 -5.95 34.60 -4.94
CA GLN A 120 -6.56 34.59 -3.62
C GLN A 120 -6.93 33.14 -3.36
N GLU A 121 -6.10 32.44 -2.59
CA GLU A 121 -6.51 31.18 -1.98
C GLU A 121 -7.64 31.54 -1.02
N LEU A 122 -8.87 31.28 -1.44
CA LEU A 122 -10.09 31.50 -0.68
C LEU A 122 -10.06 30.58 0.56
N THR A 123 -9.31 30.96 1.58
CA THR A 123 -9.09 30.15 2.79
C THR A 123 -9.57 30.92 4.01
N THR A 124 -10.36 30.26 4.87
CA THR A 124 -10.81 30.84 6.13
C THR A 124 -9.74 30.64 7.21
N PRO A 125 -9.67 31.53 8.22
CA PRO A 125 -8.78 31.33 9.37
C PRO A 125 -9.10 30.03 10.11
N LEU A 126 -10.36 29.56 10.02
CA LEU A 126 -10.81 28.29 10.58
C LEU A 126 -10.18 27.09 9.83
N CYS A 127 -10.13 27.11 8.50
CA CYS A 127 -9.45 26.07 7.72
C CYS A 127 -7.95 25.99 8.02
N ILE A 128 -7.29 27.14 8.18
CA ILE A 128 -5.85 27.18 8.50
C ILE A 128 -5.58 26.60 9.90
N ALA A 129 -6.42 26.94 10.88
CA ALA A 129 -6.31 26.38 12.22
C ALA A 129 -6.57 24.86 12.23
N ALA A 130 -7.53 24.39 11.43
CA ALA A 130 -7.86 22.98 11.29
C ALA A 130 -6.75 22.17 10.60
N SER A 131 -6.12 22.69 9.54
CA SER A 131 -5.05 21.99 8.82
C SER A 131 -3.79 21.77 9.67
N HIS A 132 -3.49 22.69 10.58
CA HIS A 132 -2.34 22.61 11.49
C HIS A 132 -2.65 21.96 12.84
N GLY A 133 -3.91 21.61 13.12
CA GLY A 133 -4.29 20.98 14.39
C GLY A 133 -4.33 21.93 15.59
N HIS A 134 -4.51 23.24 15.35
CA HIS A 134 -4.56 24.24 16.42
C HIS A 134 -5.93 24.29 17.11
N ALA A 135 -6.23 23.27 17.90
CA ALA A 135 -7.53 23.11 18.58
C ALA A 135 -7.92 24.32 19.45
N ALA A 136 -6.96 24.95 20.16
CA ALA A 136 -7.25 26.12 21.00
C ALA A 136 -7.71 27.34 20.17
N CYS A 137 -7.02 27.64 19.06
CA CYS A 137 -7.41 28.70 18.15
C CYS A 137 -8.77 28.40 17.52
N LEU A 138 -8.99 27.14 17.14
CA LEU A 138 -10.26 26.67 16.59
C LEU A 138 -11.43 26.89 17.56
N ARG A 139 -11.28 26.53 18.85
CA ARG A 139 -12.27 26.80 19.90
C ARG A 139 -12.62 28.28 19.99
N HIS A 140 -11.61 29.15 19.99
CA HIS A 140 -11.84 30.59 20.07
C HIS A 140 -12.59 31.14 18.86
N LEU A 141 -12.31 30.64 17.66
CA LEU A 141 -13.02 31.04 16.44
C LEU A 141 -14.47 30.55 16.43
N LEU A 142 -14.72 29.31 16.84
CA LEU A 142 -16.08 28.75 16.93
C LEU A 142 -16.94 29.44 18.00
N LEU A 143 -16.34 29.83 19.14
CA LEU A 143 -17.01 30.65 20.16
C LEU A 143 -17.41 32.04 19.64
N ARG A 144 -16.76 32.54 18.58
CA ARG A 144 -17.11 33.80 17.92
C ARG A 144 -18.13 33.61 16.79
N HIS A 145 -18.84 32.48 16.76
CA HIS A 145 -19.83 32.13 15.74
C HIS A 145 -19.24 32.07 14.33
N ALA A 146 -18.01 31.57 14.18
CA ALA A 146 -17.51 31.20 12.86
C ALA A 146 -18.29 29.98 12.33
N ASP A 147 -18.77 30.07 11.08
CA ASP A 147 -19.51 28.98 10.44
C ASP A 147 -18.57 27.80 10.15
N PRO A 148 -18.86 26.60 10.69
CA PRO A 148 -17.96 25.44 10.57
C PRO A 148 -18.00 24.79 9.17
N ASP A 149 -19.06 25.01 8.40
CA ASP A 149 -19.25 24.42 7.06
C ASP A 149 -18.79 25.35 5.93
N LEU A 150 -18.29 26.55 6.26
CA LEU A 150 -17.86 27.52 5.27
C LEU A 150 -16.61 27.02 4.53
N ALA A 151 -16.78 26.71 3.23
CA ALA A 151 -15.76 26.16 2.36
C ALA A 151 -15.49 27.05 1.13
N PRO A 152 -14.86 28.23 1.30
CA PRO A 152 -14.72 29.18 0.20
C PRO A 152 -13.68 28.73 -0.84
N GLY A 153 -12.76 27.84 -0.47
CA GLY A 153 -11.79 27.18 -1.36
C GLY A 153 -12.16 25.73 -1.66
N GLY A 154 -13.44 25.36 -1.52
CA GLY A 154 -13.92 24.02 -1.82
C GLY A 154 -13.63 22.96 -0.78
N ARG A 155 -12.89 23.29 0.28
CA ARG A 155 -12.60 22.40 1.39
C ARG A 155 -13.01 23.05 2.70
N ALA A 156 -13.97 22.42 3.37
CA ALA A 156 -14.40 22.83 4.70
C ALA A 156 -13.31 22.54 5.75
N PRO A 157 -13.32 23.23 6.91
CA PRO A 157 -12.41 22.97 8.03
C PRO A 157 -12.38 21.50 8.47
N LEU A 158 -13.53 20.81 8.40
CA LEU A 158 -13.64 19.39 8.74
C LEU A 158 -12.81 18.50 7.81
N HIS A 159 -12.74 18.83 6.53
CA HIS A 159 -11.94 18.10 5.53
C HIS A 159 -10.45 18.18 5.85
N GLU A 160 -9.95 19.38 6.13
CA GLU A 160 -8.55 19.63 6.48
C GLU A 160 -8.14 18.94 7.78
N ALA A 161 -9.01 18.97 8.80
CA ALA A 161 -8.78 18.27 10.06
C ALA A 161 -8.72 16.74 9.86
N CYS A 162 -9.56 16.17 8.99
CA CYS A 162 -9.56 14.74 8.68
C CYS A 162 -8.30 14.33 7.89
N GLN A 163 -7.88 15.14 6.93
CA GLN A 163 -6.66 14.91 6.15
C GLN A 163 -5.41 14.95 7.05
N GLY A 164 -5.34 15.90 7.99
CA GLY A 164 -4.26 16.01 8.98
C GLY A 164 -4.30 14.96 10.09
N GLY A 165 -5.42 14.26 10.27
CA GLY A 165 -5.62 13.31 11.37
C GLY A 165 -5.76 13.98 12.74
N HIS A 166 -6.21 15.23 12.78
CA HIS A 166 -6.34 16.04 14.01
C HIS A 166 -7.66 15.76 14.71
N THR A 167 -7.67 14.76 15.59
CA THR A 167 -8.87 14.27 16.28
C THR A 167 -9.59 15.35 17.07
N ASP A 168 -8.84 16.18 17.80
CA ASP A 168 -9.39 17.19 18.69
C ASP A 168 -10.09 18.31 17.90
N CYS A 169 -9.54 18.66 16.73
CA CYS A 169 -10.19 19.61 15.83
C CYS A 169 -11.48 19.06 15.26
N VAL A 170 -11.51 17.78 14.87
CA VAL A 170 -12.73 17.11 14.37
C VAL A 170 -13.82 17.06 15.43
N GLU A 171 -13.48 16.71 16.67
CA GLU A 171 -14.43 16.68 17.79
C GLU A 171 -15.10 18.04 17.98
N LEU A 172 -14.32 19.12 18.02
CA LEU A 172 -14.83 20.47 18.21
C LEU A 172 -15.72 20.95 17.06
N LEU A 173 -15.37 20.63 15.81
CA LEU A 173 -16.20 20.99 14.66
C LEU A 173 -17.55 20.27 14.70
N LEU A 174 -17.54 18.97 15.05
CA LEU A 174 -18.76 18.17 15.15
C LEU A 174 -19.65 18.58 16.34
N GLU A 175 -19.07 18.99 17.47
CA GLU A 175 -19.80 19.58 18.60
C GLU A 175 -20.52 20.88 18.20
N HIS A 176 -19.90 21.68 17.33
CA HIS A 176 -20.47 22.90 16.77
C HIS A 176 -21.38 22.66 15.56
N LYS A 177 -21.87 21.43 15.36
CA LYS A 177 -22.82 21.02 14.31
C LYS A 177 -22.28 21.14 12.88
N ALA A 178 -20.98 20.94 12.67
CA ALA A 178 -20.45 20.74 11.32
C ALA A 178 -21.10 19.52 10.65
N ASP A 179 -21.42 19.63 9.36
CA ASP A 179 -22.04 18.56 8.60
C ASP A 179 -21.01 17.45 8.28
N PRO A 180 -21.17 16.23 8.83
CA PRO A 180 -20.18 15.15 8.67
C PRO A 180 -20.18 14.54 7.26
N ASN A 181 -21.18 14.88 6.44
CA ASN A 181 -21.37 14.38 5.08
C ASN A 181 -21.13 15.47 4.02
N LEU A 182 -20.68 16.66 4.43
CA LEU A 182 -20.40 17.76 3.52
C LEU A 182 -19.37 17.31 2.48
N ARG A 183 -19.61 17.59 1.21
CA ARG A 183 -18.68 17.25 0.13
C ARG A 183 -17.74 18.41 -0.14
N SER A 184 -16.48 18.11 -0.41
CA SER A 184 -15.55 19.06 -1.00
C SER A 184 -15.88 19.33 -2.47
N ASP A 185 -15.21 20.30 -3.09
CA ASP A 185 -15.30 20.57 -4.53
C ASP A 185 -14.83 19.38 -5.39
N GLU A 186 -13.96 18.53 -4.84
CA GLU A 186 -13.55 17.24 -5.45
C GLU A 186 -14.61 16.14 -5.26
N GLY A 187 -15.76 16.49 -4.67
CA GLY A 187 -16.84 15.55 -4.36
C GLY A 187 -16.50 14.53 -3.26
N LEU A 188 -15.48 14.80 -2.43
CA LEU A 188 -15.04 13.91 -1.37
C LEU A 188 -15.74 14.26 -0.05
N ALA A 189 -16.37 13.26 0.57
CA ALA A 189 -16.82 13.37 1.97
C ALA A 189 -15.63 13.30 2.96
N PRO A 190 -15.76 13.79 4.20
CA PRO A 190 -14.67 13.85 5.19
C PRO A 190 -14.09 12.46 5.52
N LEU A 191 -14.92 11.40 5.48
CA LEU A 191 -14.47 10.02 5.66
C LEU A 191 -13.49 9.55 4.58
N HIS A 192 -13.57 10.05 3.35
CA HIS A 192 -12.64 9.72 2.27
C HIS A 192 -11.26 10.32 2.50
N LEU A 193 -11.16 11.43 3.24
CA LEU A 193 -9.89 12.09 3.52
C LEU A 193 -9.10 11.43 4.65
N CYS A 194 -9.70 10.47 5.36
CA CYS A 194 -9.06 9.65 6.38
C CYS A 194 -8.10 8.62 5.76
N THR A 195 -6.99 9.10 5.19
CA THR A 195 -6.01 8.30 4.43
C THR A 195 -4.80 7.85 5.27
N THR A 196 -4.62 8.41 6.46
CA THR A 196 -3.48 8.12 7.34
C THR A 196 -3.90 7.25 8.52
N ARG A 197 -2.96 6.46 9.08
CA ARG A 197 -3.22 5.67 10.29
C ARG A 197 -3.68 6.55 11.47
N ASN A 198 -3.17 7.77 11.57
CA ASN A 198 -3.50 8.73 12.64
C ASN A 198 -4.95 9.22 12.56
N SER A 199 -5.54 9.25 11.35
CA SER A 199 -6.94 9.67 11.14
C SER A 199 -7.99 8.68 11.68
N LEU A 200 -7.59 7.56 12.30
CA LEU A 200 -8.51 6.58 12.88
C LEU A 200 -9.46 7.22 13.92
N GLY A 201 -8.93 8.13 14.75
CA GLY A 201 -9.74 8.85 15.73
C GLY A 201 -10.79 9.74 15.04
N CYS A 202 -10.42 10.41 13.96
CA CYS A 202 -11.33 11.21 13.15
C CYS A 202 -12.45 10.35 12.56
N ALA A 203 -12.10 9.21 11.96
CA ALA A 203 -13.09 8.27 11.41
C ALA A 203 -14.08 7.77 12.48
N LYS A 204 -13.61 7.46 13.69
CA LYS A 204 -14.49 7.07 14.82
C LYS A 204 -15.48 8.18 15.19
N LEU A 205 -15.02 9.42 15.26
CA LEU A 205 -15.85 10.57 15.62
C LEU A 205 -16.88 10.87 14.53
N LEU A 206 -16.48 10.88 13.26
CA LEU A 206 -17.38 11.07 12.12
C LEU A 206 -18.52 10.05 12.13
N LEU A 207 -18.22 8.76 12.32
CA LEU A 207 -19.26 7.73 12.38
C LEU A 207 -20.20 7.86 13.60
N ARG A 208 -19.68 8.32 14.74
CA ARG A 208 -20.52 8.59 15.93
C ARG A 208 -21.50 9.73 15.68
N HIS A 209 -21.10 10.74 14.91
CA HIS A 209 -21.94 11.89 14.55
C HIS A 209 -22.81 11.65 13.30
N GLY A 210 -22.93 10.41 12.82
CA GLY A 210 -23.86 10.06 11.74
C GLY A 210 -23.32 10.25 10.33
N ALA A 211 -21.99 10.23 10.15
CA ALA A 211 -21.40 10.16 8.81
C ALA A 211 -21.84 8.89 8.08
N ALA A 212 -22.30 9.02 6.84
CA ALA A 212 -22.73 7.90 6.03
C ALA A 212 -21.52 7.20 5.38
N VAL A 213 -21.36 5.91 5.67
CA VAL A 213 -20.16 5.12 5.33
C VAL A 213 -20.07 4.80 3.84
N ASP A 214 -21.23 4.57 3.21
CA ASP A 214 -21.36 4.17 1.81
C ASP A 214 -21.51 5.35 0.85
N LEU A 215 -21.27 6.59 1.30
CA LEU A 215 -21.30 7.74 0.41
C LEU A 215 -20.25 7.58 -0.68
N PRO A 216 -20.63 7.56 -1.96
CA PRO A 216 -19.65 7.57 -3.05
C PRO A 216 -19.09 8.97 -3.23
N SER A 217 -17.81 9.05 -3.60
CA SER A 217 -17.22 10.26 -4.16
C SER A 217 -17.84 10.62 -5.51
N GLU A 218 -17.95 11.90 -5.83
CA GLU A 218 -18.60 12.31 -7.09
C GLU A 218 -17.74 11.98 -8.33
N GLU A 219 -16.42 12.14 -8.26
CA GLU A 219 -15.53 11.92 -9.40
C GLU A 219 -15.33 10.44 -9.74
N ALA A 220 -15.02 9.62 -8.73
CA ALA A 220 -14.60 8.23 -8.92
C ALA A 220 -15.64 7.20 -8.46
N GLY A 221 -16.70 7.63 -7.77
CA GLY A 221 -17.67 6.73 -7.13
C GLY A 221 -17.06 5.87 -6.03
N GLU A 222 -15.92 6.29 -5.47
CA GLU A 222 -15.22 5.53 -4.45
C GLU A 222 -15.88 5.75 -3.09
N THR A 223 -16.08 4.66 -2.33
CA THR A 223 -16.52 4.73 -0.94
C THR A 223 -15.32 4.83 0.02
N ALA A 224 -15.57 5.16 1.29
CA ALA A 224 -14.52 5.20 2.31
C ALA A 224 -13.75 3.87 2.44
N LEU A 225 -14.40 2.74 2.16
CA LEU A 225 -13.77 1.42 2.14
C LEU A 225 -12.76 1.26 0.99
N HIS A 226 -13.02 1.83 -0.20
CA HIS A 226 -12.08 1.83 -1.33
C HIS A 226 -10.82 2.62 -0.99
N VAL A 227 -10.96 3.77 -0.34
CA VAL A 227 -9.83 4.59 0.07
C VAL A 227 -9.01 3.87 1.16
N ALA A 228 -9.67 3.26 2.15
CA ALA A 228 -8.99 2.44 3.15
C ALA A 228 -8.21 1.26 2.51
N ALA A 229 -8.81 0.61 1.50
CA ALA A 229 -8.17 -0.46 0.75
C ALA A 229 -6.96 0.02 -0.06
N ARG A 230 -7.03 1.21 -0.67
CA ARG A 230 -5.91 1.82 -1.42
C ARG A 230 -4.70 2.07 -0.54
N HIS A 231 -4.92 2.51 0.70
CA HIS A 231 -3.86 2.84 1.65
C HIS A 231 -3.48 1.69 2.60
N GLY A 232 -4.12 0.51 2.47
CA GLY A 232 -3.86 -0.63 3.35
C GLY A 232 -4.25 -0.41 4.82
N LEU A 233 -5.25 0.45 5.09
CA LEU A 233 -5.67 0.81 6.43
C LEU A 233 -6.61 -0.26 7.02
N TYR A 234 -6.02 -1.27 7.65
CA TYR A 234 -6.76 -2.38 8.28
C TYR A 234 -7.78 -1.88 9.32
N ASP A 235 -7.35 -1.02 10.24
CA ASP A 235 -8.20 -0.58 11.37
C ASP A 235 -9.39 0.27 10.89
N HIS A 236 -9.19 1.13 9.90
CA HIS A 236 -10.25 1.91 9.26
C HIS A 236 -11.25 1.00 8.55
N ALA A 237 -10.77 0.06 7.73
CA ALA A 237 -11.65 -0.87 7.03
C ALA A 237 -12.45 -1.75 8.01
N HIS A 238 -11.83 -2.26 9.07
CA HIS A 238 -12.51 -3.02 10.12
C HIS A 238 -13.62 -2.20 10.79
N LEU A 239 -13.36 -0.92 11.05
CA LEU A 239 -14.34 0.00 11.60
C LEU A 239 -15.49 0.27 10.62
N TYR A 240 -15.20 0.53 9.35
CA TYR A 240 -16.24 0.76 8.33
C TYR A 240 -17.15 -0.46 8.15
N LEU A 241 -16.57 -1.67 8.07
CA LEU A 241 -17.36 -2.91 7.95
C LEU A 241 -18.23 -3.16 9.19
N ARG A 242 -17.73 -2.84 10.40
CA ARG A 242 -18.53 -2.94 11.62
C ARG A 242 -19.73 -1.99 11.63
N HIS A 243 -19.61 -0.83 10.97
CA HIS A 243 -20.68 0.14 10.81
C HIS A 243 -21.56 -0.12 9.56
N GLY A 244 -21.45 -1.29 8.94
CA GLY A 244 -22.35 -1.73 7.88
C GLY A 244 -21.93 -1.34 6.46
N ALA A 245 -20.66 -0.95 6.25
CA ALA A 245 -20.17 -0.64 4.92
C ALA A 245 -20.35 -1.81 3.94
N ARG A 246 -20.78 -1.51 2.72
CA ARG A 246 -20.94 -2.50 1.66
C ARG A 246 -19.58 -2.94 1.13
N VAL A 247 -19.24 -4.21 1.37
CA VAL A 247 -17.97 -4.82 0.96
C VAL A 247 -17.77 -4.79 -0.56
N ASP A 248 -18.81 -5.18 -1.30
CA ASP A 248 -18.81 -5.25 -2.77
C ASP A 248 -19.40 -3.99 -3.42
N ALA A 249 -19.30 -2.83 -2.74
CA ALA A 249 -19.57 -1.57 -3.39
C ALA A 249 -18.66 -1.43 -4.62
N ARG A 250 -19.23 -0.96 -5.72
CA ARG A 250 -18.50 -0.75 -6.98
C ARG A 250 -18.28 0.73 -7.19
N SER A 251 -17.06 1.10 -7.56
CA SER A 251 -16.74 2.44 -8.04
C SER A 251 -17.32 2.68 -9.44
N VAL A 252 -17.12 3.89 -9.98
CA VAL A 252 -17.47 4.17 -11.39
C VAL A 252 -16.76 3.19 -12.33
N ARG A 253 -15.53 2.78 -11.99
CA ARG A 253 -14.74 1.80 -12.77
C ARG A 253 -15.14 0.33 -12.55
N GLU A 254 -16.29 0.10 -11.94
CA GLU A 254 -16.75 -1.19 -11.44
C GLU A 254 -15.74 -1.89 -10.51
N GLU A 255 -14.81 -1.15 -9.91
CA GLU A 255 -13.82 -1.72 -9.02
C GLU A 255 -14.41 -1.93 -7.64
N THR A 256 -14.15 -3.07 -7.03
CA THR A 256 -14.43 -3.33 -5.61
C THR A 256 -13.25 -2.94 -4.73
N ALA A 257 -13.49 -2.78 -3.42
CA ALA A 257 -12.43 -2.51 -2.45
C ALA A 257 -11.30 -3.56 -2.51
N MET A 258 -11.64 -4.84 -2.73
CA MET A 258 -10.64 -5.90 -2.90
C MET A 258 -9.82 -5.75 -4.19
N GLY A 259 -10.45 -5.34 -5.29
CA GLY A 259 -9.76 -5.05 -6.54
C GLY A 259 -8.75 -3.91 -6.39
N VAL A 260 -9.14 -2.82 -5.73
CA VAL A 260 -8.26 -1.67 -5.45
C VAL A 260 -7.06 -2.09 -4.60
N LEU A 261 -7.30 -2.86 -3.54
CA LEU A 261 -6.27 -3.40 -2.65
C LEU A 261 -5.21 -4.22 -3.41
N CYS A 262 -5.66 -5.08 -4.33
CA CYS A 262 -4.77 -5.95 -5.10
C CYS A 262 -3.99 -5.19 -6.19
N GLY A 263 -4.48 -4.05 -6.65
CA GLY A 263 -3.82 -3.23 -7.68
C GLY A 263 -2.74 -2.30 -7.15
N HIS A 264 -2.77 -1.99 -5.84
CA HIS A 264 -1.84 -1.06 -5.24
C HIS A 264 -0.46 -1.71 -5.02
N ALA A 265 0.59 -1.01 -5.47
CA ALA A 265 1.97 -1.37 -5.15
C ALA A 265 2.36 -0.64 -3.85
N PRO A 266 2.74 -1.34 -2.75
CA PRO A 266 3.13 -0.73 -1.47
C PRO A 266 4.31 0.26 -1.50
N ASP A 267 4.89 0.60 -2.66
CA ASP A 267 6.01 1.54 -2.72
C ASP A 267 5.60 3.00 -2.41
N THR A 268 4.30 3.31 -2.41
CA THR A 268 3.78 4.68 -2.21
C THR A 268 3.36 5.00 -0.78
N THR A 269 3.22 3.99 0.07
CA THR A 269 2.91 4.17 1.49
C THR A 269 3.72 3.13 2.24
N GLY A 270 4.48 3.51 3.27
CA GLY A 270 5.31 2.57 4.07
C GLY A 270 4.53 1.52 4.87
N GLY A 271 3.43 1.02 4.32
CA GLY A 271 2.60 -0.03 4.86
C GLY A 271 3.24 -1.39 4.62
N ASP A 272 3.31 -2.17 5.69
CA ASP A 272 3.81 -3.52 5.66
C ASP A 272 2.92 -4.40 4.76
N ASN A 273 3.53 -5.23 3.91
CA ASN A 273 2.79 -6.22 3.09
C ASN A 273 1.84 -7.10 3.94
N ASP A 274 2.17 -7.26 5.22
CA ASP A 274 1.37 -7.99 6.20
C ASP A 274 0.03 -7.30 6.49
N ASP A 275 -0.03 -5.97 6.52
CA ASP A 275 -1.28 -5.23 6.73
C ASP A 275 -2.21 -5.36 5.53
N LEU A 276 -1.67 -5.30 4.31
CA LEU A 276 -2.42 -5.57 3.08
C LEU A 276 -3.00 -6.98 3.10
N LEU A 277 -2.22 -7.98 3.52
CA LEU A 277 -2.69 -9.36 3.63
C LEU A 277 -3.74 -9.53 4.73
N ARG A 278 -3.59 -8.84 5.87
CA ARG A 278 -4.60 -8.82 6.95
C ARG A 278 -5.90 -8.20 6.45
N LEU A 279 -5.82 -7.09 5.72
CA LEU A 279 -6.97 -6.42 5.12
C LEU A 279 -7.66 -7.30 4.07
N CYS A 280 -6.91 -7.97 3.19
CA CYS A 280 -7.46 -8.97 2.26
C CYS A 280 -8.23 -10.08 2.99
N ARG A 281 -7.66 -10.61 4.09
CA ARG A 281 -8.31 -11.66 4.88
C ARG A 281 -9.60 -11.16 5.53
N LEU A 282 -9.62 -9.92 6.00
CA LEU A 282 -10.78 -9.28 6.61
C LEU A 282 -11.89 -9.08 5.58
N LEU A 283 -11.59 -8.53 4.39
CA LEU A 283 -12.58 -8.38 3.32
C LEU A 283 -13.15 -9.74 2.90
N ALA A 284 -12.29 -10.75 2.75
CA ALA A 284 -12.71 -12.12 2.43
C ALA A 284 -13.52 -12.79 3.55
N ALA A 285 -13.34 -12.39 4.82
CA ALA A 285 -14.13 -12.87 5.94
C ALA A 285 -15.54 -12.24 5.97
N HIS A 286 -15.66 -11.01 5.48
CA HIS A 286 -16.92 -10.31 5.30
C HIS A 286 -17.64 -10.63 3.98
N GLY A 287 -17.17 -11.64 3.24
CA GLY A 287 -17.86 -12.14 2.05
C GLY A 287 -17.56 -11.41 0.75
N ALA A 288 -16.45 -10.65 0.67
CA ALA A 288 -16.04 -9.99 -0.57
C ALA A 288 -15.95 -10.96 -1.75
N ASP A 289 -16.45 -10.53 -2.91
CA ASP A 289 -16.29 -11.27 -4.16
C ASP A 289 -14.83 -11.21 -4.65
N LEU A 290 -14.18 -12.38 -4.68
CA LEU A 290 -12.76 -12.55 -5.03
C LEU A 290 -12.51 -12.54 -6.54
N ASP A 291 -13.55 -12.75 -7.34
CA ASP A 291 -13.48 -12.79 -8.80
C ASP A 291 -14.19 -11.61 -9.46
N ALA A 292 -14.56 -10.60 -8.66
CA ALA A 292 -15.18 -9.36 -9.11
C ALA A 292 -14.34 -8.69 -10.20
N ARG A 293 -14.96 -8.46 -11.36
CA ARG A 293 -14.30 -7.86 -12.52
C ARG A 293 -14.56 -6.36 -12.56
N ASP A 294 -13.51 -5.60 -12.88
CA ASP A 294 -13.63 -4.17 -13.17
C ASP A 294 -14.09 -3.91 -14.62
N GLU A 295 -14.22 -2.64 -15.01
CA GLU A 295 -14.53 -2.21 -16.39
C GLU A 295 -13.66 -2.87 -17.45
N GLY A 296 -12.37 -3.12 -17.14
CA GLY A 296 -11.42 -3.78 -18.04
C GLY A 296 -11.49 -5.31 -18.00
N HIS A 297 -12.53 -5.88 -17.39
CA HIS A 297 -12.65 -7.30 -17.09
C HIS A 297 -11.51 -7.90 -16.27
N ARG A 298 -10.74 -7.08 -15.54
CA ARG A 298 -9.62 -7.53 -14.73
C ARG A 298 -10.12 -8.01 -13.38
N SER A 299 -9.81 -9.26 -13.05
CA SER A 299 -10.05 -9.81 -11.72
C SER A 299 -9.01 -9.29 -10.70
N PRO A 300 -9.25 -9.43 -9.39
CA PRO A 300 -8.29 -9.05 -8.35
C PRO A 300 -6.96 -9.80 -8.51
N LEU A 301 -7.00 -11.03 -9.05
CA LEU A 301 -5.80 -11.80 -9.36
C LEU A 301 -4.95 -11.14 -10.45
N HIS A 302 -5.56 -10.60 -11.53
CA HIS A 302 -4.82 -9.85 -12.55
C HIS A 302 -4.08 -8.67 -11.94
N LYS A 303 -4.76 -7.93 -11.05
CA LYS A 303 -4.20 -6.76 -10.36
C LYS A 303 -3.04 -7.15 -9.43
N ALA A 304 -3.20 -8.19 -8.63
CA ALA A 304 -2.15 -8.72 -7.76
C ALA A 304 -0.91 -9.17 -8.55
N CYS A 305 -1.13 -9.84 -9.69
CA CYS A 305 -0.06 -10.26 -10.60
C CYS A 305 0.67 -9.06 -11.23
N ARG A 306 -0.07 -8.02 -11.65
CA ARG A 306 0.51 -6.78 -12.19
C ARG A 306 1.29 -5.99 -11.14
N ALA A 307 0.86 -6.02 -9.89
CA ALA A 307 1.58 -5.46 -8.74
C ALA A 307 2.79 -6.30 -8.29
N ALA A 308 2.99 -7.49 -8.89
CA ALA A 308 4.00 -8.48 -8.49
C ALA A 308 3.90 -8.87 -7.01
N ASN A 309 2.68 -8.91 -6.44
CA ASN A 309 2.46 -9.30 -5.05
C ASN A 309 2.13 -10.80 -4.95
N ALA A 310 3.17 -11.62 -4.79
CA ALA A 310 3.03 -13.08 -4.70
C ALA A 310 2.21 -13.53 -3.47
N ALA A 311 2.25 -12.79 -2.36
CA ALA A 311 1.51 -13.14 -1.15
C ALA A 311 0.00 -12.99 -1.35
N LEU A 312 -0.43 -11.89 -1.97
CA LEU A 312 -1.85 -11.67 -2.33
C LEU A 312 -2.31 -12.66 -3.39
N ALA A 313 -1.51 -12.88 -4.44
CA ALA A 313 -1.83 -13.88 -5.46
C ALA A 313 -2.00 -15.29 -4.86
N ARG A 314 -1.11 -15.71 -3.94
CA ARG A 314 -1.23 -16.98 -3.22
C ARG A 314 -2.51 -17.06 -2.40
N PHE A 315 -2.91 -15.97 -1.75
CA PHE A 315 -4.14 -15.93 -0.98
C PHE A 315 -5.38 -16.11 -1.86
N LEU A 316 -5.48 -15.35 -2.96
CA LEU A 316 -6.58 -15.42 -3.92
C LEU A 316 -6.68 -16.82 -4.55
N LEU A 317 -5.55 -17.38 -5.01
CA LEU A 317 -5.51 -18.72 -5.62
C LEU A 317 -5.93 -19.83 -4.64
N ARG A 318 -5.58 -19.71 -3.36
CA ARG A 318 -6.05 -20.67 -2.32
C ARG A 318 -7.54 -20.58 -2.06
N ARG A 319 -8.16 -19.44 -2.32
CA ARG A 319 -9.60 -19.24 -2.20
C ARG A 319 -10.37 -19.57 -3.49
N GLY A 320 -9.68 -20.06 -4.52
CA GLY A 320 -10.29 -20.56 -5.74
C GLY A 320 -10.46 -19.53 -6.86
N ALA A 321 -9.77 -18.39 -6.80
CA ALA A 321 -9.80 -17.39 -7.85
C ALA A 321 -9.42 -17.99 -9.22
N ASP A 322 -10.09 -17.53 -10.28
CA ASP A 322 -9.88 -18.07 -11.62
C ASP A 322 -8.49 -17.70 -12.18
N VAL A 323 -7.66 -18.72 -12.38
CA VAL A 323 -6.28 -18.60 -12.88
C VAL A 323 -6.23 -18.25 -14.36
N ASN A 324 -7.28 -18.59 -15.11
CA ASN A 324 -7.31 -18.49 -16.57
C ASN A 324 -8.32 -17.47 -17.07
N ALA A 325 -8.85 -16.63 -16.19
CA ALA A 325 -9.65 -15.48 -16.59
C ALA A 325 -8.85 -14.60 -17.57
N ILE A 326 -9.54 -14.01 -18.54
CA ILE A 326 -8.94 -13.09 -19.50
C ILE A 326 -9.51 -11.69 -19.26
N ASP A 327 -8.65 -10.69 -19.31
CA ASP A 327 -9.05 -9.28 -19.30
C ASP A 327 -9.46 -8.81 -20.71
N TYR A 328 -9.87 -7.54 -20.82
CA TYR A 328 -10.27 -6.93 -22.10
C TYR A 328 -9.13 -6.92 -23.13
N ASP A 329 -7.88 -6.85 -22.68
CA ASP A 329 -6.69 -6.90 -23.54
C ASP A 329 -6.36 -8.33 -24.01
N GLY A 330 -7.14 -9.33 -23.57
CA GLY A 330 -6.92 -10.75 -23.85
C GLY A 330 -5.73 -11.35 -23.08
N LEU A 331 -5.29 -10.68 -22.02
CA LEU A 331 -4.21 -11.13 -21.15
C LEU A 331 -4.79 -11.97 -20.01
N SER A 332 -4.10 -13.07 -19.71
CA SER A 332 -4.34 -13.85 -18.49
C SER A 332 -3.57 -13.25 -17.30
N PRO A 333 -3.84 -13.68 -16.06
CA PRO A 333 -3.05 -13.29 -14.89
C PRO A 333 -1.56 -13.59 -15.06
N LEU A 334 -1.23 -14.69 -15.75
CA LEU A 334 0.15 -15.03 -16.10
C LEU A 334 0.74 -14.03 -17.10
N GLY A 335 -0.03 -13.61 -18.12
CA GLY A 335 0.38 -12.53 -19.02
C GLY A 335 0.67 -11.23 -18.27
N CYS A 336 -0.18 -10.85 -17.32
CA CYS A 336 0.02 -9.67 -16.47
C CYS A 336 1.28 -9.78 -15.61
N ALA A 337 1.57 -10.94 -15.03
CA ALA A 337 2.78 -11.18 -14.24
C ALA A 337 4.06 -11.06 -15.09
N LEU A 338 4.01 -11.52 -16.35
CA LEU A 338 5.15 -11.41 -17.28
C LEU A 338 5.40 -9.97 -17.73
N GLN A 339 4.33 -9.21 -17.99
CA GLN A 339 4.46 -7.78 -18.25
C GLN A 339 5.08 -7.06 -17.04
N ALA A 340 4.62 -7.38 -15.82
CA ALA A 340 5.15 -6.83 -14.57
C ALA A 340 6.65 -7.07 -14.39
N ALA A 341 7.18 -8.17 -14.92
CA ALA A 341 8.59 -8.50 -14.82
C ALA A 341 9.51 -7.47 -15.50
N ALA A 342 9.03 -6.78 -16.53
CA ALA A 342 9.82 -5.77 -17.23
C ALA A 342 10.11 -4.54 -16.35
N PHE A 343 9.15 -4.15 -15.51
CA PHE A 343 9.19 -2.89 -14.75
C PHE A 343 9.29 -3.05 -13.22
N ARG A 344 8.97 -4.22 -12.63
CA ARG A 344 9.04 -4.47 -11.17
C ARG A 344 9.96 -5.63 -10.80
N ARG A 345 11.26 -5.50 -11.12
CA ARG A 345 12.26 -6.55 -10.85
C ARG A 345 12.48 -6.81 -9.35
N GLU A 346 12.44 -5.75 -8.55
CA GLU A 346 12.71 -5.78 -7.11
C GLU A 346 11.71 -6.65 -6.32
N ARG A 347 10.50 -6.83 -6.86
CA ARG A 347 9.41 -7.56 -6.21
C ARG A 347 9.36 -9.06 -6.53
N ARG A 348 10.42 -9.62 -7.12
CA ARG A 348 10.55 -11.06 -7.42
C ARG A 348 9.32 -11.64 -8.16
N PRO A 349 9.00 -11.11 -9.36
CA PRO A 349 7.83 -11.52 -10.13
C PRO A 349 7.82 -13.01 -10.52
N HIS A 350 8.98 -13.69 -10.48
CA HIS A 350 9.10 -15.14 -10.65
C HIS A 350 8.21 -15.94 -9.69
N GLN A 351 8.03 -15.47 -8.44
CA GLN A 351 7.20 -16.15 -7.45
C GLN A 351 5.72 -16.16 -7.88
N ALA A 352 5.22 -15.05 -8.44
CA ALA A 352 3.85 -14.98 -8.94
C ALA A 352 3.65 -15.92 -10.14
N VAL A 353 4.59 -15.96 -11.08
CA VAL A 353 4.56 -16.86 -12.25
C VAL A 353 4.59 -18.33 -11.81
N GLN A 354 5.46 -18.68 -10.86
CA GLN A 354 5.57 -20.01 -10.28
C GLN A 354 4.25 -20.46 -9.64
N LEU A 355 3.63 -19.59 -8.83
CA LEU A 355 2.34 -19.86 -8.19
C LEU A 355 1.24 -20.12 -9.22
N LEU A 356 1.12 -19.27 -10.24
CA LEU A 356 0.11 -19.42 -11.29
C LEU A 356 0.26 -20.75 -12.05
N LEU A 357 1.47 -21.14 -12.43
CA LEU A 357 1.74 -22.42 -13.10
C LEU A 357 1.43 -23.63 -12.21
N ASN A 358 1.65 -23.51 -10.90
CA ASN A 358 1.32 -24.57 -9.93
C ASN A 358 -0.19 -24.71 -9.66
N HIS A 359 -0.96 -23.66 -9.92
CA HIS A 359 -2.43 -23.70 -9.88
C HIS A 359 -3.06 -24.04 -11.23
N GLY A 360 -2.25 -24.31 -12.27
CA GLY A 360 -2.75 -24.77 -13.57
C GLY A 360 -3.03 -23.67 -14.58
N SER A 361 -2.32 -22.54 -14.49
CA SER A 361 -2.38 -21.50 -15.53
C SER A 361 -2.08 -22.09 -16.91
N GLN A 362 -2.81 -21.60 -17.91
CA GLN A 362 -2.52 -21.88 -19.31
C GLN A 362 -1.09 -21.46 -19.66
N LYS A 363 -0.43 -22.33 -20.40
CA LYS A 363 0.96 -22.14 -20.83
C LYS A 363 0.97 -21.24 -22.07
N ILE A 364 2.05 -20.50 -22.21
CA ILE A 364 2.28 -19.61 -23.35
C ILE A 364 2.44 -20.44 -24.62
N TRP A 365 1.95 -19.94 -25.75
CA TRP A 365 2.15 -20.60 -27.03
C TRP A 365 3.65 -20.57 -27.43
N PRO A 366 4.29 -21.70 -27.82
CA PRO A 366 5.74 -21.78 -27.98
C PRO A 366 6.43 -20.71 -28.84
N PRO A 367 5.88 -20.25 -29.98
CA PRO A 367 6.55 -19.20 -30.77
C PRO A 367 6.30 -17.78 -30.25
N ALA A 368 5.32 -17.57 -29.35
CA ALA A 368 5.20 -16.32 -28.61
C ALA A 368 6.29 -16.19 -27.53
N PHE A 369 7.03 -17.26 -27.23
CA PHE A 369 8.09 -17.30 -26.23
C PHE A 369 9.23 -16.32 -26.55
N ALA A 370 9.52 -16.04 -27.82
CA ALA A 370 10.54 -15.06 -28.19
C ALA A 370 10.22 -13.64 -27.65
N LYS A 371 8.93 -13.26 -27.63
CA LYS A 371 8.50 -11.97 -27.05
C LYS A 371 8.68 -11.95 -25.54
N VAL A 372 8.35 -13.07 -24.88
CA VAL A 372 8.49 -13.23 -23.42
C VAL A 372 9.96 -13.21 -23.01
N LEU A 373 10.83 -13.85 -23.79
CA LEU A 373 12.27 -13.82 -23.59
C LEU A 373 12.79 -12.37 -23.62
N LYS A 374 12.35 -11.57 -24.61
CA LYS A 374 12.72 -10.16 -24.70
C LYS A 374 12.26 -9.34 -23.48
N SER A 375 11.02 -9.52 -23.03
CA SER A 375 10.46 -8.75 -21.91
C SER A 375 10.99 -9.19 -20.54
N CYS A 376 11.28 -10.49 -20.38
CA CYS A 376 11.67 -11.09 -19.11
C CYS A 376 13.17 -11.43 -19.03
N ALA A 377 13.99 -11.06 -20.02
CA ALA A 377 15.43 -11.36 -20.05
C ALA A 377 16.14 -10.99 -18.74
N ALA A 378 15.75 -9.85 -18.16
CA ALA A 378 16.35 -9.32 -16.93
C ALA A 378 16.00 -10.11 -15.65
N VAL A 379 15.10 -11.10 -15.71
CA VAL A 379 14.71 -11.96 -14.60
C VAL A 379 14.76 -13.43 -15.09
N PRO A 380 15.96 -14.05 -15.14
CA PRO A 380 16.14 -15.38 -15.71
C PRO A 380 15.34 -16.47 -14.98
N GLU A 381 15.01 -16.26 -13.72
CA GLU A 381 14.19 -17.18 -12.92
C GLU A 381 12.81 -17.39 -13.53
N ILE A 382 12.23 -16.37 -14.18
CA ILE A 382 10.94 -16.52 -14.89
C ILE A 382 11.11 -17.45 -16.09
N ILE A 383 12.20 -17.25 -16.84
CA ILE A 383 12.51 -18.04 -18.04
C ILE A 383 12.70 -19.50 -17.63
N GLU A 384 13.45 -19.75 -16.57
CA GLU A 384 13.64 -21.07 -15.97
C GLU A 384 12.32 -21.75 -15.61
N VAL A 385 11.48 -21.07 -14.81
CA VAL A 385 10.18 -21.55 -14.35
C VAL A 385 9.26 -21.90 -15.52
N LEU A 386 9.22 -21.03 -16.54
CA LEU A 386 8.40 -21.25 -17.73
C LEU A 386 8.87 -22.48 -18.48
N ILE A 387 10.14 -22.55 -18.84
CA ILE A 387 10.70 -23.66 -19.62
C ILE A 387 10.52 -25.00 -18.90
N ASN A 388 10.75 -25.00 -17.59
CA ASN A 388 10.60 -26.18 -16.76
C ASN A 388 9.15 -26.69 -16.67
N SER A 389 8.17 -25.88 -17.08
CA SER A 389 6.77 -26.30 -17.18
C SER A 389 6.44 -27.08 -18.46
N TYR A 390 7.29 -27.07 -19.48
CA TYR A 390 7.08 -27.76 -20.76
C TYR A 390 7.86 -29.08 -20.84
N SER A 391 7.37 -30.02 -21.66
CA SER A 391 8.08 -31.27 -21.93
C SER A 391 9.34 -31.02 -22.76
N GLN A 392 9.18 -30.30 -23.87
CA GLN A 392 10.25 -29.90 -24.78
C GLN A 392 9.87 -28.55 -25.42
N ILE A 393 10.82 -27.62 -25.46
CA ILE A 393 10.76 -26.41 -26.28
C ILE A 393 12.02 -26.41 -27.14
N PRO A 394 11.91 -26.33 -28.47
CA PRO A 394 13.08 -26.20 -29.33
C PRO A 394 13.70 -24.81 -29.12
N VAL A 395 14.80 -24.75 -28.37
CA VAL A 395 15.58 -23.52 -28.21
C VAL A 395 16.29 -23.25 -29.54
N SER A 396 15.91 -22.16 -30.21
CA SER A 396 16.53 -21.73 -31.46
C SER A 396 17.70 -20.79 -31.17
N GLU A 397 18.76 -20.88 -31.98
CA GLU A 397 19.90 -19.94 -31.92
C GLU A 397 19.46 -18.48 -32.12
N LYS A 398 18.37 -18.27 -32.85
CA LYS A 398 17.74 -16.94 -33.05
C LYS A 398 17.33 -16.26 -31.75
N TRP A 399 17.20 -17.01 -30.64
CA TRP A 399 16.87 -16.44 -29.34
C TRP A 399 18.06 -15.79 -28.65
N ALA A 400 19.30 -16.12 -29.05
CA ALA A 400 20.49 -15.45 -28.54
C ALA A 400 20.52 -13.97 -28.97
N GLU A 401 20.10 -13.67 -30.20
CA GLU A 401 20.02 -12.30 -30.73
C GLU A 401 18.96 -11.42 -30.04
N VAL A 402 17.97 -12.04 -29.39
CA VAL A 402 16.85 -11.34 -28.75
C VAL A 402 17.19 -10.88 -27.34
N VAL A 403 18.21 -11.48 -26.71
CA VAL A 403 18.62 -11.18 -25.34
C VAL A 403 19.67 -10.06 -25.36
N PRO A 404 19.49 -8.96 -24.61
CA PRO A 404 20.50 -7.92 -24.49
C PRO A 404 21.83 -8.47 -23.94
N GLU A 405 22.95 -8.08 -24.54
CA GLU A 405 24.28 -8.60 -24.18
C GLU A 405 24.64 -8.29 -22.72
N GLU A 406 24.18 -7.15 -22.18
CA GLU A 406 24.44 -6.75 -20.80
C GLU A 406 23.81 -7.74 -19.81
N VAL A 407 22.60 -8.21 -20.12
CA VAL A 407 21.88 -9.17 -19.29
C VAL A 407 22.52 -10.56 -19.40
N MET A 408 22.99 -10.93 -20.59
CA MET A 408 23.72 -12.17 -20.80
C MET A 408 25.03 -12.20 -20.00
N GLN A 409 25.71 -11.05 -19.88
CA GLN A 409 26.91 -10.92 -19.05
C GLN A 409 26.62 -10.97 -17.55
N GLN A 410 25.49 -10.43 -17.11
CA GLN A 410 25.06 -10.49 -15.71
C GLN A 410 24.68 -11.92 -15.28
N HIS A 411 24.03 -12.68 -16.16
CA HIS A 411 23.52 -14.03 -15.86
C HIS A 411 24.17 -15.12 -16.74
N GLN A 412 25.50 -15.06 -16.90
CA GLN A 412 26.22 -15.97 -17.80
C GLN A 412 25.99 -17.45 -17.53
N LEU A 413 25.94 -17.84 -16.25
CA LEU A 413 25.79 -19.25 -15.87
C LEU A 413 24.46 -19.82 -16.38
N PHE A 414 23.38 -19.08 -16.17
CA PHE A 414 22.05 -19.44 -16.62
C PHE A 414 21.98 -19.51 -18.15
N TYR A 415 22.38 -18.44 -18.85
CA TYR A 415 22.27 -18.40 -20.31
C TYR A 415 23.18 -19.43 -21.01
N LYS A 416 24.38 -19.69 -20.50
CA LYS A 416 25.24 -20.78 -21.02
C LYS A 416 24.59 -22.15 -20.87
N SER A 417 23.97 -22.43 -19.73
CA SER A 417 23.21 -23.66 -19.52
C SER A 417 21.97 -23.71 -20.41
N PHE A 418 21.25 -22.60 -20.56
CA PHE A 418 20.05 -22.50 -21.38
C PHE A 418 20.32 -22.76 -22.87
N PHE A 419 21.37 -22.17 -23.44
CA PHE A 419 21.71 -22.38 -24.86
C PHE A 419 22.31 -23.75 -25.15
N ARG A 420 22.91 -24.44 -24.17
CA ARG A 420 23.32 -25.86 -24.33
C ARG A 420 22.15 -26.82 -24.59
N LEU A 421 20.93 -26.38 -24.32
CA LEU A 421 19.72 -27.15 -24.59
C LEU A 421 19.32 -27.13 -26.07
N SER A 422 19.98 -26.32 -26.90
CA SER A 422 19.73 -26.34 -28.34
C SER A 422 20.12 -27.71 -28.92
N GLY A 423 19.16 -28.36 -29.58
CA GLY A 423 19.38 -29.66 -30.24
C GLY A 423 19.56 -30.87 -29.31
N THR A 424 19.43 -30.72 -27.99
CA THR A 424 19.56 -31.83 -27.02
C THR A 424 18.22 -32.26 -26.42
N VAL A 425 18.13 -33.53 -26.04
CA VAL A 425 16.97 -34.07 -25.29
C VAL A 425 17.12 -33.74 -23.81
N ARG A 426 16.02 -33.44 -23.14
CA ARG A 426 16.01 -33.15 -21.70
C ARG A 426 16.33 -34.38 -20.87
N CYS A 427 16.96 -34.14 -19.71
CA CYS A 427 17.25 -35.19 -18.74
C CYS A 427 15.99 -35.96 -18.32
N LEU A 428 16.16 -37.24 -17.98
CA LEU A 428 15.07 -38.11 -17.51
C LEU A 428 14.34 -37.50 -16.30
N GLN A 429 15.09 -36.86 -15.38
CA GLN A 429 14.52 -36.19 -14.21
C GLN A 429 13.50 -35.10 -14.59
N HIS A 430 13.78 -34.33 -15.64
CA HIS A 430 12.86 -33.30 -16.15
C HIS A 430 11.61 -33.92 -16.78
N LEU A 431 11.78 -35.00 -17.54
CA LEU A 431 10.66 -35.74 -18.13
C LEU A 431 9.76 -36.35 -17.03
N CYS A 432 10.35 -36.87 -15.95
CA CYS A 432 9.63 -37.36 -14.78
C CYS A 432 8.84 -36.23 -14.10
N ARG A 433 9.47 -35.07 -13.86
CA ARG A 433 8.79 -33.88 -13.32
C ARG A 433 7.59 -33.49 -14.17
N PHE A 434 7.76 -33.40 -15.48
CA PHE A 434 6.68 -33.05 -16.39
C PHE A 434 5.54 -34.09 -16.34
N ALA A 435 5.87 -35.39 -16.35
CA ALA A 435 4.89 -36.46 -16.27
C ALA A 435 4.07 -36.39 -14.96
N ILE A 436 4.75 -36.17 -13.82
CA ILE A 436 4.12 -36.02 -12.50
C ILE A 436 3.19 -34.80 -12.49
N ARG A 437 3.66 -33.63 -12.94
CA ARG A 437 2.85 -32.41 -13.00
C ARG A 437 1.66 -32.57 -13.95
N LYS A 438 1.83 -33.27 -15.07
CA LYS A 438 0.74 -33.58 -16.02
C LYS A 438 -0.35 -34.43 -15.36
N LYS A 439 0.01 -35.33 -14.45
CA LYS A 439 -0.95 -36.16 -13.70
C LYS A 439 -1.72 -35.35 -12.65
N PHE A 440 -1.07 -34.41 -11.96
CA PHE A 440 -1.71 -33.59 -10.92
C PHE A 440 -2.48 -32.37 -11.46
N GLY A 441 -2.16 -31.89 -12.66
CA GLY A 441 -2.84 -30.78 -13.31
C GLY A 441 -2.87 -29.52 -12.44
N ASN A 442 -4.07 -28.99 -12.18
CA ASN A 442 -4.27 -27.72 -11.46
C ASN A 442 -4.03 -27.84 -9.94
N LYS A 443 -3.86 -29.06 -9.42
CA LYS A 443 -3.72 -29.34 -7.99
C LYS A 443 -2.26 -29.59 -7.56
N CYS A 444 -1.29 -29.24 -8.40
CA CYS A 444 0.13 -29.41 -8.09
C CYS A 444 0.52 -28.78 -6.73
N HIS A 445 -0.01 -27.59 -6.43
CA HIS A 445 0.27 -26.88 -5.17
C HIS A 445 -0.20 -27.62 -3.90
N CYS A 446 -1.26 -28.42 -3.96
CA CYS A 446 -1.79 -29.17 -2.82
C CYS A 446 -1.27 -30.61 -2.75
N LEU A 447 -1.09 -31.26 -3.89
CA LEU A 447 -0.78 -32.69 -3.95
C LEU A 447 0.73 -32.98 -3.85
N ILE A 448 1.58 -32.10 -4.38
CA ILE A 448 3.03 -32.31 -4.33
C ILE A 448 3.55 -32.34 -2.88
N PRO A 449 3.13 -31.43 -1.97
CA PRO A 449 3.59 -31.47 -0.57
C PRO A 449 3.15 -32.71 0.22
N LEU A 450 2.16 -33.47 -0.28
CA LEU A 450 1.68 -34.70 0.37
C LEU A 450 2.48 -35.94 -0.03
N LEU A 451 3.35 -35.84 -1.03
CA LEU A 451 4.18 -36.96 -1.47
C LEU A 451 5.25 -37.29 -0.42
N PRO A 452 5.55 -38.57 -0.18
CA PRO A 452 6.63 -38.98 0.71
C PRO A 452 7.99 -38.85 0.02
N VAL A 453 8.39 -37.63 -0.34
CA VAL A 453 9.68 -37.34 -0.99
C VAL A 453 10.47 -36.28 -0.18
N PRO A 454 11.81 -36.22 -0.33
CA PRO A 454 12.61 -35.17 0.30
C PRO A 454 12.20 -33.75 -0.17
N LYS A 455 12.37 -32.75 0.72
CA LYS A 455 12.11 -31.33 0.43
C LYS A 455 12.69 -30.81 -0.89
N PRO A 456 13.96 -31.10 -1.25
CA PRO A 456 14.52 -30.63 -2.52
C PRO A 456 13.75 -31.15 -3.75
N LEU A 457 13.18 -32.37 -3.67
CA LEU A 457 12.36 -32.90 -4.75
C LEU A 457 10.96 -32.25 -4.78
N HIS A 458 10.42 -31.84 -3.64
CA HIS A 458 9.19 -31.04 -3.62
C HIS A 458 9.41 -29.68 -4.30
N ASP A 459 10.50 -29.00 -3.95
CA ASP A 459 10.87 -27.69 -4.48
C ASP A 459 11.12 -27.76 -6.00
N TYR A 460 11.84 -28.81 -6.42
CA TYR A 460 12.00 -29.16 -7.83
C TYR A 460 10.64 -29.39 -8.51
N LEU A 461 9.75 -30.22 -7.96
CA LEU A 461 8.43 -30.45 -8.55
C LEU A 461 7.56 -29.17 -8.59
N LEU A 462 7.76 -28.23 -7.66
CA LEU A 462 7.04 -26.96 -7.53
C LEU A 462 7.62 -25.80 -8.35
N LEU A 463 8.60 -26.05 -9.22
CA LEU A 463 9.20 -25.00 -10.06
C LEU A 463 9.97 -23.94 -9.27
N GLU A 464 10.67 -24.32 -8.21
CA GLU A 464 11.66 -23.40 -7.63
C GLU A 464 12.86 -23.22 -8.60
N PRO A 465 13.34 -21.98 -8.81
CA PRO A 465 14.47 -21.71 -9.70
C PRO A 465 15.79 -22.07 -9.02
N GLU A 466 16.61 -22.86 -9.68
CA GLU A 466 17.96 -23.27 -9.23
C GLU A 466 19.06 -22.44 -9.90
N GLY A 467 18.72 -21.61 -10.90
CA GLY A 467 19.64 -20.79 -11.67
C GLY A 467 20.38 -21.54 -12.78
N VAL A 468 20.05 -22.82 -12.98
CA VAL A 468 20.62 -23.72 -14.00
C VAL A 468 19.49 -24.56 -14.58
N VAL A 469 19.54 -24.80 -15.89
CA VAL A 469 18.57 -25.65 -16.58
C VAL A 469 19.25 -26.94 -17.05
N PHE A 470 18.75 -28.07 -16.57
CA PHE A 470 19.23 -29.41 -16.92
C PHE A 470 18.43 -30.04 -18.07
#